data_AF-A0A5R8PCP3-F1
#
_entry.id   AF-A0A5R8PCP3-F1
#
_cell.length_a   1.000
_cell.length_b   1.000
_cell.length_c   1.000
_cell.angle_alpha   90.00
_cell.angle_beta   90.00
_cell.angle_gamma   90.00
#
_symmetry.space_group_name_H-M   'P 1'
#
loop_
_entity.id
_entity.type
_entity.pdbx_description
1 polymer ?
#
loop_
_entity_poly.entity_id
_entity_poly.type
_entity_poly.pdbx_seq_one_letter_code
_entity_poly.pdbx_strand_id
1 'polypeptide(L)'
;MDSRNVINAVLYSVQFDDLESPHTAQKIADNVVARPYLGANPEQVYQAFVEGLASGDQLTSSIPNDHGEAEFRRFLAALVERLDGMRPWPEPPFQWLSEDRFEDFVNGVVIGVSHRPVWRIEQVLGWNFQRRKDSQQEFLLLRLRSGAEVGFVAPYWQENAGIAILTTGRGLRADDVLAELIDSTDLEPRQVTPLLPSRNQQGARYRTTPIQPEFVGEHLPGNRRWNGSQVTYLDEQERLTYRLHVRDGRVYDNRGRLFDTASAATLWTPQGGRAIFVMDAEGTLYSSPHHVLGRFHHSSFLAGAPCAGAGELAASYGVIRVISDHSTHHRPPRHITAQVVDSLRRQGVPIDDQQVEYHWPEDHR
;
A
#
# COMPACT_ATOMS: atom_id res chain seq x y z
N MET A 1 1.29 24.40 19.01
CA MET A 1 1.36 25.02 17.67
C MET A 1 1.42 26.51 17.86
N ASP A 2 2.30 27.23 17.18
CA ASP A 2 2.45 28.68 17.36
C ASP A 2 1.42 29.42 16.48
N SER A 3 0.48 30.13 17.12
CA SER A 3 -0.57 30.91 16.46
C SER A 3 0.00 31.90 15.44
N ARG A 4 1.22 32.40 15.70
CA ARG A 4 1.97 33.27 14.80
C ARG A 4 2.29 32.62 13.46
N ASN A 5 2.67 31.35 13.46
CA ASN A 5 3.05 30.62 12.25
C ASN A 5 1.85 30.35 11.34
N VAL A 6 0.68 30.06 11.93
CA VAL A 6 -0.57 29.86 11.18
C VAL A 6 -1.01 31.17 10.51
N ILE A 7 -0.98 32.28 11.24
CA ILE A 7 -1.31 33.61 10.70
C ILE A 7 -0.35 33.98 9.57
N ASN A 8 0.95 33.74 9.75
CA ASN A 8 1.96 33.99 8.72
C ASN A 8 1.74 33.16 7.45
N ALA A 9 1.34 31.89 7.58
CA ALA A 9 1.01 31.04 6.44
C ALA A 9 -0.20 31.57 5.65
N VAL A 10 -1.22 32.08 6.35
CA VAL A 10 -2.37 32.74 5.71
C VAL A 10 -1.95 34.01 5.02
N LEU A 11 -1.22 34.91 5.70
CA LEU A 11 -0.72 36.16 5.15
C LEU A 11 0.06 35.94 3.85
N TYR A 12 0.94 34.94 3.84
CA TYR A 12 1.68 34.55 2.66
C TYR A 12 0.76 34.07 1.53
N SER A 13 -0.27 33.27 1.85
CA SER A 13 -1.20 32.73 0.85
C SER A 13 -2.07 33.79 0.17
N VAL A 14 -2.31 34.92 0.84
CA VAL A 14 -3.13 36.03 0.32
C VAL A 14 -2.29 37.25 -0.07
N GLN A 15 -0.96 37.16 -0.10
CA GLN A 15 -0.06 38.32 -0.32
C GLN A 15 -0.30 39.08 -1.63
N PHE A 16 -0.97 38.47 -2.61
CA PHE A 16 -1.35 39.06 -3.90
C PHE A 16 -2.88 39.13 -4.11
N ASP A 17 -3.67 38.71 -3.13
CA ASP A 17 -5.13 38.70 -3.20
C ASP A 17 -5.70 40.03 -2.65
N ASP A 18 -6.84 40.47 -3.18
CA ASP A 18 -7.60 41.59 -2.63
C ASP A 18 -8.30 41.17 -1.32
N LEU A 19 -7.87 41.73 -0.19
CA LEU A 19 -8.39 41.39 1.14
C LEU A 19 -9.76 41.99 1.45
N GLU A 20 -10.18 43.03 0.72
CA GLU A 20 -11.52 43.61 0.87
C GLU A 20 -12.57 42.79 0.13
N SER A 21 -12.15 41.93 -0.82
CA SER A 21 -13.03 41.05 -1.56
C SER A 21 -13.62 39.94 -0.67
N PRO A 22 -14.97 39.83 -0.59
CA PRO A 22 -15.64 38.74 0.12
C PRO A 22 -15.26 37.34 -0.40
N HIS A 23 -14.87 37.24 -1.68
CA HIS A 23 -14.46 35.99 -2.30
C HIS A 23 -13.13 35.47 -1.74
N THR A 24 -12.20 36.36 -1.38
CA THR A 24 -10.91 35.98 -0.79
C THR A 24 -11.11 35.34 0.58
N ALA A 25 -11.95 35.95 1.43
CA ALA A 25 -12.27 35.39 2.74
C ALA A 25 -13.01 34.03 2.63
N GLN A 26 -13.91 33.87 1.66
CA GLN A 26 -14.55 32.57 1.41
C GLN A 26 -13.56 31.51 0.95
N LYS A 27 -12.70 31.83 -0.03
CA LYS A 27 -11.64 30.94 -0.54
C LYS A 27 -10.74 30.45 0.59
N ILE A 28 -10.32 31.34 1.50
CA ILE A 28 -9.49 30.95 2.64
C ILE A 28 -10.29 30.14 3.67
N ALA A 29 -11.55 30.47 3.94
CA ALA A 29 -12.40 29.67 4.84
C ALA A 29 -12.58 28.24 4.32
N ASP A 30 -12.89 28.08 3.03
CA ASP A 30 -13.02 26.78 2.37
C ASP A 30 -11.71 25.98 2.46
N ASN A 31 -10.58 26.64 2.24
CA ASN A 31 -9.25 26.03 2.39
C ASN A 31 -8.98 25.62 3.84
N VAL A 32 -9.32 26.43 4.84
CA VAL A 32 -9.11 26.09 6.26
C VAL A 32 -9.92 24.86 6.66
N VAL A 33 -11.16 24.74 6.17
CA VAL A 33 -12.03 23.59 6.46
C VAL A 33 -11.57 22.34 5.71
N ALA A 34 -11.20 22.46 4.43
CA ALA A 34 -10.81 21.32 3.61
C ALA A 34 -9.36 20.86 3.84
N ARG A 35 -8.44 21.80 4.03
CA ARG A 35 -6.98 21.60 4.10
C ARG A 35 -6.31 22.62 5.04
N PRO A 36 -6.39 22.42 6.36
CA PRO A 36 -5.87 23.38 7.32
C PRO A 36 -4.33 23.53 7.20
N TYR A 37 -3.85 24.74 7.47
CA TYR A 37 -2.45 25.10 7.32
C TYR A 37 -1.54 24.36 8.31
N LEU A 38 -0.32 24.03 7.86
CA LEU A 38 0.77 23.52 8.72
C LEU A 38 0.44 22.25 9.53
N GLY A 39 -0.53 21.45 9.09
CA GLY A 39 -0.91 20.19 9.73
C GLY A 39 -1.83 20.39 10.94
N ALA A 40 -2.35 21.60 11.12
CA ALA A 40 -3.39 21.90 12.10
C ALA A 40 -4.70 21.17 11.75
N ASN A 41 -5.61 21.09 12.71
CA ASN A 41 -7.03 20.89 12.42
C ASN A 41 -7.76 22.25 12.29
N PRO A 42 -8.97 22.31 11.71
CA PRO A 42 -9.70 23.57 11.53
C PRO A 42 -9.92 24.35 12.83
N GLU A 43 -10.13 23.67 13.96
CA GLU A 43 -10.31 24.30 15.27
C GLU A 43 -9.02 24.98 15.76
N GLN A 44 -7.87 24.33 15.61
CA GLN A 44 -6.57 24.92 15.97
C GLN A 44 -6.27 26.17 15.14
N VAL A 45 -6.60 26.14 13.83
CA VAL A 45 -6.46 27.31 12.95
C VAL A 45 -7.40 28.43 13.37
N TYR A 46 -8.65 28.11 13.68
CA TYR A 46 -9.63 29.08 14.18
C TYR A 46 -9.17 29.74 15.48
N GLN A 47 -8.71 28.95 16.46
CA GLN A 47 -8.19 29.49 17.72
C GLN A 47 -6.97 30.41 17.49
N ALA A 48 -6.07 30.05 16.59
CA ALA A 48 -4.94 30.90 16.23
C ALA A 48 -5.38 32.26 15.65
N PHE A 49 -6.44 32.29 14.83
CA PHE A 49 -7.00 33.55 14.31
C PHE A 49 -7.63 34.40 15.40
N VAL A 50 -8.40 33.78 16.30
CA VAL A 50 -9.03 34.47 17.44
C VAL A 50 -7.97 35.05 18.38
N GLU A 51 -6.95 34.28 18.72
CA GLU A 51 -5.81 34.73 19.53
C GLU A 51 -5.04 35.86 18.84
N GLY A 52 -4.79 35.74 17.53
CA GLY A 52 -4.13 36.77 16.73
C GLY A 52 -4.90 38.09 16.72
N LEU A 53 -6.22 38.03 16.53
CA LEU A 53 -7.09 39.21 16.56
C LEU A 53 -7.12 39.87 17.94
N ALA A 54 -7.13 39.07 19.01
CA ALA A 54 -7.07 39.56 20.39
C ALA A 54 -5.68 40.10 20.79
N SER A 55 -4.62 39.68 20.10
CA SER A 55 -3.27 40.16 20.35
C SER A 55 -3.09 41.62 19.90
N GLY A 56 -2.28 42.38 20.64
CA GLY A 56 -1.85 43.72 20.25
C GLY A 56 -0.67 43.74 19.27
N ASP A 57 -0.18 42.57 18.87
CA ASP A 57 1.02 42.44 18.03
C ASP A 57 0.72 42.78 16.57
N GLN A 58 1.68 43.39 15.87
CA GLN A 58 1.53 43.64 14.44
C GLN A 58 1.57 42.31 13.67
N LEU A 59 0.49 41.87 13.03
CA LEU A 59 0.38 40.57 12.37
C LEU A 59 1.08 40.54 11.01
N THR A 60 1.24 41.67 10.33
CA THR A 60 1.85 41.75 8.99
C THR A 60 3.37 41.90 8.99
N SER A 61 4.02 41.93 10.16
CA SER A 61 5.45 42.28 10.27
C SER A 61 6.43 41.15 9.97
N SER A 62 5.96 39.90 9.96
CA SER A 62 6.84 38.72 9.89
C SER A 62 7.26 38.34 8.48
N ILE A 63 6.51 38.76 7.45
CA ILE A 63 6.76 38.42 6.03
C ILE A 63 6.53 39.68 5.19
N PRO A 64 7.40 40.01 4.21
CA PRO A 64 7.14 41.11 3.27
C PRO A 64 5.81 40.90 2.53
N ASN A 65 4.94 41.90 2.56
CA ASN A 65 3.62 41.89 1.92
C ASN A 65 3.18 43.32 1.63
N ASP A 66 2.19 43.47 0.76
CA ASP A 66 1.65 44.78 0.36
C ASP A 66 0.43 45.21 1.20
N HIS A 67 0.05 44.41 2.20
CA HIS A 67 -1.18 44.60 2.98
C HIS A 67 -0.96 45.49 4.20
N GLY A 68 -1.95 46.36 4.48
CA GLY A 68 -1.96 47.14 5.70
C GLY A 68 -2.31 46.29 6.94
N GLU A 69 -1.76 46.60 8.10
CA GLU A 69 -2.09 45.90 9.36
C GLU A 69 -3.60 45.95 9.67
N ALA A 70 -4.23 47.11 9.52
CA ALA A 70 -5.65 47.29 9.78
C ALA A 70 -6.53 46.55 8.77
N GLU A 71 -6.10 46.50 7.51
CA GLU A 71 -6.77 45.77 6.43
C GLU A 71 -6.71 44.26 6.69
N PHE A 72 -5.53 43.73 6.99
CA PHE A 72 -5.34 42.30 7.27
C PHE A 72 -6.12 41.86 8.52
N ARG A 73 -6.21 42.70 9.56
CA ARG A 73 -7.05 42.42 10.73
C ARG A 73 -8.54 42.37 10.41
N ARG A 74 -9.04 43.27 9.55
CA ARG A 74 -10.44 43.21 9.07
C ARG A 74 -10.70 41.93 8.28
N PHE A 75 -9.74 41.54 7.43
CA PHE A 75 -9.80 40.28 6.69
C PHE A 75 -9.85 39.06 7.62
N LEU A 76 -8.96 38.99 8.62
CA LEU A 76 -8.96 37.90 9.62
C LEU A 76 -10.28 37.85 10.41
N ALA A 77 -10.86 39.01 10.77
CA ALA A 77 -12.16 39.05 11.44
C ALA A 77 -13.29 38.51 10.55
N ALA A 78 -13.33 38.90 9.27
CA ALA A 78 -14.30 38.38 8.30
C ALA A 78 -14.10 36.87 8.05
N LEU A 79 -12.84 36.39 8.08
CA LEU A 79 -12.52 34.97 7.97
C LEU A 79 -13.05 34.17 9.16
N VAL A 80 -12.87 34.68 10.40
CA VAL A 80 -13.43 34.07 11.61
C VAL A 80 -14.96 34.01 11.57
N GLU A 81 -15.62 35.10 11.16
CA GLU A 81 -17.10 35.13 11.02
C GLU A 81 -17.61 34.08 10.01
N ARG A 82 -16.92 33.92 8.87
CA ARG A 82 -17.26 32.88 7.89
C ARG A 82 -17.06 31.49 8.46
N LEU A 83 -15.95 31.25 9.14
CA LEU A 83 -15.67 29.95 9.77
C LEU A 83 -16.75 29.62 10.80
N ASP A 84 -17.18 30.58 11.62
CA ASP A 84 -18.29 30.35 12.56
C ASP A 84 -19.61 30.01 11.85
N GLY A 85 -19.91 30.68 10.74
CA GLY A 85 -21.07 30.37 9.89
C GLY A 85 -21.03 28.99 9.23
N MET A 86 -19.85 28.37 9.11
CA MET A 86 -19.67 27.03 8.55
C MET A 86 -19.76 25.91 9.61
N ARG A 87 -19.94 26.23 10.90
CA ARG A 87 -20.03 25.20 11.95
C ARG A 87 -21.38 24.44 11.88
N PRO A 88 -21.40 23.12 12.14
CA PRO A 88 -20.26 22.26 12.45
C PRO A 88 -19.44 21.96 11.18
N TRP A 89 -18.12 22.15 11.26
CA TRP A 89 -17.24 21.81 10.15
C TRP A 89 -17.22 20.30 9.93
N PRO A 90 -17.19 19.84 8.67
CA PRO A 90 -17.01 18.43 8.38
C PRO A 90 -15.69 17.93 8.99
N GLU A 91 -15.71 16.77 9.64
CA GLU A 91 -14.48 16.14 10.08
C GLU A 91 -13.62 15.77 8.86
N PRO A 92 -12.33 16.15 8.85
CA PRO A 92 -11.44 15.80 7.76
C PRO A 92 -11.29 14.27 7.70
N PRO A 93 -11.10 13.69 6.50
CA PRO A 93 -11.00 12.25 6.33
C PRO A 93 -9.79 11.64 7.06
N PHE A 94 -8.77 12.43 7.35
CA PHE A 94 -7.60 12.08 8.16
C PHE A 94 -6.94 13.36 8.73
N GLN A 95 -6.10 13.20 9.74
CA GLN A 95 -5.32 14.26 10.39
C GLN A 95 -3.82 14.03 10.21
N TRP A 96 -3.04 15.09 10.01
CA TRP A 96 -1.58 14.97 9.90
C TRP A 96 -0.91 14.81 11.27
N LEU A 97 0.18 14.05 11.34
CA LEU A 97 0.96 13.85 12.56
C LEU A 97 2.32 14.56 12.45
N SER A 98 2.83 15.02 13.59
CA SER A 98 4.14 15.70 13.71
C SER A 98 5.31 14.79 13.34
N GLU A 99 6.41 15.37 12.85
CA GLU A 99 7.66 14.64 12.61
C GLU A 99 8.22 13.96 13.86
N ASP A 100 7.94 14.49 15.06
CA ASP A 100 8.38 13.89 16.33
C ASP A 100 7.87 12.46 16.54
N ARG A 101 6.81 12.08 15.82
CA ARG A 101 6.21 10.74 15.87
C ARG A 101 6.89 9.73 14.96
N PHE A 102 7.82 10.16 14.09
CA PHE A 102 8.41 9.30 13.06
C PHE A 102 9.03 8.00 13.61
N GLU A 103 9.71 8.07 14.76
CA GLU A 103 10.34 6.91 15.39
C GLU A 103 9.34 5.79 15.77
N ASP A 104 8.08 6.16 16.04
CA ASP A 104 7.02 5.17 16.29
C ASP A 104 6.71 4.36 15.03
N PHE A 105 6.82 4.99 13.85
CA PHE A 105 6.50 4.38 12.56
C PHE A 105 7.65 3.58 11.96
N VAL A 106 8.92 3.99 12.15
CA VAL A 106 10.08 3.21 11.68
C VAL A 106 10.07 1.80 12.28
N ASN A 107 9.64 1.70 13.55
CA ASN A 107 9.46 0.44 14.27
C ASN A 107 8.06 -0.18 14.09
N GLY A 108 7.23 0.44 13.25
CA GLY A 108 5.88 0.01 12.95
C GLY A 108 5.84 -1.20 12.02
N VAL A 109 4.63 -1.72 11.80
CA VAL A 109 4.42 -2.85 10.91
C VAL A 109 4.20 -2.32 9.49
N VAL A 110 4.96 -2.81 8.52
CA VAL A 110 4.71 -2.50 7.10
C VAL A 110 3.48 -3.26 6.64
N ILE A 111 2.40 -2.52 6.33
CA ILE A 111 1.10 -3.08 5.95
C ILE A 111 0.93 -3.14 4.43
N GLY A 112 1.62 -2.25 3.71
CA GLY A 112 1.58 -2.20 2.26
C GLY A 112 2.72 -1.40 1.67
N VAL A 113 2.78 -1.37 0.34
CA VAL A 113 3.74 -0.58 -0.43
C VAL A 113 2.99 0.22 -1.47
N SER A 114 3.26 1.52 -1.54
CA SER A 114 2.81 2.34 -2.65
C SER A 114 3.81 2.28 -3.80
N HIS A 115 3.27 2.06 -5.00
CA HIS A 115 4.03 1.94 -6.25
C HIS A 115 4.21 3.25 -7.00
N ARG A 116 3.67 4.34 -6.44
CA ARG A 116 3.79 5.67 -7.03
C ARG A 116 5.02 6.38 -6.46
N PRO A 117 5.69 7.22 -7.27
CA PRO A 117 6.74 8.09 -6.75
C PRO A 117 6.14 9.10 -5.75
N VAL A 118 6.98 9.59 -4.83
CA VAL A 118 6.58 10.50 -3.72
C VAL A 118 5.69 11.63 -4.23
N TRP A 119 6.12 12.38 -5.25
CA TRP A 119 5.36 13.49 -5.83
C TRP A 119 3.93 13.16 -6.25
N ARG A 120 3.66 11.92 -6.67
CA ARG A 120 2.33 11.50 -7.09
C ARG A 120 1.45 11.19 -5.89
N ILE A 121 2.02 10.66 -4.81
CA ILE A 121 1.33 10.52 -3.51
C ILE A 121 1.06 11.88 -2.91
N GLU A 122 2.01 12.82 -3.01
CA GLU A 122 1.81 14.20 -2.55
C GLU A 122 0.63 14.87 -3.25
N GLN A 123 0.47 14.66 -4.57
CA GLN A 123 -0.68 15.17 -5.31
C GLN A 123 -2.01 14.55 -4.87
N VAL A 124 -2.03 13.24 -4.63
CA VAL A 124 -3.22 12.50 -4.22
C VAL A 124 -3.66 12.88 -2.81
N LEU A 125 -2.70 13.00 -1.90
CA LEU A 125 -2.96 13.35 -0.51
C LEU A 125 -3.05 14.87 -0.29
N GLY A 126 -2.62 15.66 -1.29
CA GLY A 126 -2.58 17.12 -1.24
C GLY A 126 -1.53 17.69 -0.29
N TRP A 127 -0.51 16.92 0.08
CA TRP A 127 0.48 17.27 1.08
C TRP A 127 1.87 16.73 0.73
N ASN A 128 2.89 17.54 1.01
CA ASN A 128 4.28 17.18 0.72
C ASN A 128 4.84 16.26 1.81
N PHE A 129 5.71 15.34 1.41
CA PHE A 129 6.50 14.56 2.34
C PHE A 129 7.51 15.49 3.02
N GLN A 130 7.73 15.22 4.30
CA GLN A 130 8.76 15.86 5.09
C GLN A 130 10.07 15.10 4.89
N ARG A 131 11.18 15.83 4.78
CA ARG A 131 12.51 15.23 4.60
C ARG A 131 13.28 15.27 5.90
N ARG A 132 13.81 14.13 6.33
CA ARG A 132 14.67 14.07 7.51
C ARG A 132 15.99 14.82 7.29
N LYS A 133 16.49 15.41 8.37
CA LYS A 133 17.76 16.17 8.35
C LYS A 133 19.00 15.27 8.44
N ASP A 134 18.86 14.11 9.03
CA ASP A 134 19.94 13.16 9.31
C ASP A 134 19.97 11.95 8.34
N SER A 135 18.93 11.79 7.51
CA SER A 135 18.84 10.76 6.49
C SER A 135 18.29 11.31 5.19
N GLN A 136 18.37 10.52 4.11
CA GLN A 136 17.75 10.85 2.82
C GLN A 136 16.27 10.43 2.76
N GLN A 137 15.65 10.08 3.90
CA GLN A 137 14.28 9.60 3.95
C GLN A 137 13.29 10.75 3.97
N GLU A 138 12.28 10.60 3.13
CA GLU A 138 11.07 11.40 3.01
C GLU A 138 9.94 10.61 3.66
N PHE A 139 9.06 11.30 4.38
CA PHE A 139 7.96 10.65 5.09
C PHE A 139 6.73 11.53 5.22
N LEU A 140 5.60 10.89 5.46
CA LEU A 140 4.32 11.57 5.66
C LEU A 140 3.47 10.74 6.63
N LEU A 141 3.10 11.33 7.76
CA LEU A 141 2.43 10.63 8.86
C LEU A 141 1.01 11.18 9.01
N LEU A 142 0.03 10.28 9.10
CA LEU A 142 -1.37 10.64 9.25
C LEU A 142 -2.10 9.74 10.23
N ARG A 143 -3.24 10.21 10.70
CA ARG A 143 -4.21 9.49 11.53
C ARG A 143 -5.55 9.48 10.84
N LEU A 144 -6.10 8.29 10.58
CA LEU A 144 -7.42 8.09 9.99
C LEU A 144 -8.53 8.28 11.03
N ARG A 145 -9.79 8.32 10.59
CA ARG A 145 -10.96 8.53 11.48
C ARG A 145 -11.16 7.42 12.49
N SER A 146 -10.79 6.18 12.17
CA SER A 146 -10.77 5.07 13.13
C SER A 146 -9.76 5.24 14.27
N GLY A 147 -8.86 6.25 14.17
CA GLY A 147 -7.71 6.41 15.04
C GLY A 147 -6.48 5.64 14.57
N ALA A 148 -6.57 4.89 13.46
CA ALA A 148 -5.41 4.24 12.85
C ALA A 148 -4.36 5.27 12.44
N GLU A 149 -3.14 5.07 12.90
CA GLU A 149 -2.00 5.88 12.51
C GLU A 149 -1.25 5.19 11.36
N VAL A 150 -1.02 5.93 10.28
CA VAL A 150 -0.40 5.46 9.04
C VAL A 150 0.78 6.35 8.68
N GLY A 151 1.91 5.73 8.34
CA GLY A 151 3.11 6.43 7.88
C GLY A 151 3.48 5.99 6.48
N PHE A 152 3.72 6.93 5.59
CA PHE A 152 4.41 6.71 4.32
C PHE A 152 5.88 7.03 4.52
N VAL A 153 6.78 6.13 4.13
CA VAL A 153 8.23 6.34 4.25
C VAL A 153 8.94 5.92 2.97
N ALA A 154 9.80 6.79 2.44
CA ALA A 154 10.49 6.60 1.17
C ALA A 154 11.89 7.26 1.17
N PRO A 155 12.95 6.61 0.67
CA PRO A 155 13.05 5.17 0.47
C PRO A 155 13.03 4.47 1.84
N TYR A 156 12.18 3.44 1.98
CA TYR A 156 12.21 2.59 3.17
C TYR A 156 13.27 1.49 3.06
N TRP A 157 13.49 0.97 1.86
CA TRP A 157 14.51 -0.06 1.57
C TRP A 157 15.74 0.56 0.92
N GLN A 158 16.94 0.13 1.30
CA GLN A 158 18.20 0.67 0.76
C GLN A 158 18.37 0.44 -0.75
N GLU A 159 17.74 -0.60 -1.30
CA GLU A 159 17.90 -1.01 -2.70
C GLU A 159 16.79 -0.51 -3.65
N ASN A 160 15.73 0.13 -3.13
CA ASN A 160 14.60 0.60 -3.95
C ASN A 160 13.95 1.89 -3.40
N ALA A 161 13.54 2.77 -4.31
CA ALA A 161 12.81 4.01 -4.03
C ALA A 161 11.32 3.81 -3.71
N GLY A 162 10.92 2.60 -3.30
CA GLY A 162 9.54 2.28 -2.95
C GLY A 162 9.09 3.00 -1.68
N ILE A 163 7.80 3.33 -1.62
CA ILE A 163 7.17 3.97 -0.45
C ILE A 163 6.53 2.88 0.40
N ALA A 164 7.07 2.64 1.60
CA ALA A 164 6.45 1.76 2.58
C ALA A 164 5.26 2.46 3.24
N ILE A 165 4.16 1.74 3.42
CA ILE A 165 3.00 2.16 4.22
C ILE A 165 3.06 1.36 5.52
N LEU A 166 3.24 2.07 6.63
CA LEU A 166 3.42 1.51 7.97
C LEU A 166 2.27 1.88 8.88
N THR A 167 2.00 1.07 9.91
CA THR A 167 1.10 1.45 11.00
C THR A 167 1.72 1.19 12.37
N THR A 168 1.38 2.03 13.34
CA THR A 168 1.77 1.90 14.76
C THR A 168 0.71 1.16 15.58
N GLY A 169 -0.49 0.94 15.02
CA GLY A 169 -1.65 0.43 15.73
C GLY A 169 -1.52 -1.03 16.16
N ARG A 170 -1.20 -1.27 17.44
CA ARG A 170 -1.32 -2.59 18.08
C ARG A 170 -2.80 -2.86 18.38
N GLY A 171 -3.56 -3.35 17.38
CA GLY A 171 -4.94 -3.79 17.57
C GLY A 171 -5.87 -3.58 16.38
N LEU A 172 -5.50 -2.69 15.45
CA LEU A 172 -6.21 -2.50 14.18
C LEU A 172 -5.56 -3.40 13.12
N ARG A 173 -6.38 -4.03 12.27
CA ARG A 173 -5.86 -4.94 11.26
C ARG A 173 -5.33 -4.16 10.05
N ALA A 174 -4.21 -4.61 9.49
CA ALA A 174 -3.53 -3.96 8.38
C ALA A 174 -4.42 -3.71 7.15
N ASP A 175 -5.31 -4.65 6.85
CA ASP A 175 -6.28 -4.60 5.76
C ASP A 175 -7.39 -3.58 6.00
N ASP A 176 -7.92 -3.49 7.22
CA ASP A 176 -8.91 -2.47 7.58
C ASP A 176 -8.28 -1.07 7.48
N VAL A 177 -7.03 -0.93 7.94
CA VAL A 177 -6.26 0.33 7.86
C VAL A 177 -6.00 0.73 6.40
N LEU A 178 -5.60 -0.22 5.54
CA LEU A 178 -5.38 0.06 4.12
C LEU A 178 -6.68 0.39 3.38
N ALA A 179 -7.78 -0.30 3.69
CA ALA A 179 -9.09 -0.02 3.09
C ALA A 179 -9.58 1.37 3.48
N GLU A 180 -9.51 1.73 4.76
CA GLU A 180 -9.89 3.07 5.22
C GLU A 180 -8.96 4.14 4.65
N LEU A 181 -7.66 3.88 4.53
CA LEU A 181 -6.72 4.80 3.89
C LEU A 181 -7.13 5.06 2.44
N ILE A 182 -7.46 4.02 1.69
CA ILE A 182 -7.94 4.12 0.30
C ILE A 182 -9.28 4.88 0.25
N ASP A 183 -10.24 4.54 1.10
CA ASP A 183 -11.57 5.18 1.12
C ASP A 183 -11.53 6.65 1.59
N SER A 184 -10.53 6.99 2.41
CA SER A 184 -10.35 8.33 2.99
C SER A 184 -9.43 9.22 2.14
N THR A 185 -8.86 8.69 1.05
CA THR A 185 -7.95 9.43 0.16
C THR A 185 -8.36 9.21 -1.30
N ASP A 186 -7.72 9.91 -2.24
CA ASP A 186 -7.89 9.64 -3.68
C ASP A 186 -6.93 8.53 -4.17
N LEU A 187 -6.41 7.69 -3.26
CA LEU A 187 -5.58 6.54 -3.64
C LEU A 187 -6.45 5.46 -4.27
N GLU A 188 -6.00 4.90 -5.38
CA GLU A 188 -6.71 3.77 -5.98
C GLU A 188 -6.16 2.45 -5.40
N PRO A 189 -6.98 1.40 -5.23
CA PRO A 189 -6.53 0.10 -4.72
C PRO A 189 -5.31 -0.47 -5.47
N ARG A 190 -5.25 -0.29 -6.79
CA ARG A 190 -4.11 -0.73 -7.63
C ARG A 190 -2.79 -0.03 -7.34
N GLN A 191 -2.81 1.08 -6.62
CA GLN A 191 -1.61 1.88 -6.31
C GLN A 191 -0.92 1.40 -5.04
N VAL A 192 -1.57 0.52 -4.27
CA VAL A 192 -1.06 -0.04 -3.02
C VAL A 192 -1.05 -1.56 -3.11
N THR A 193 0.11 -2.20 -2.96
CA THR A 193 0.15 -3.65 -2.71
C THR A 193 0.13 -3.89 -1.21
N PRO A 194 -0.89 -4.59 -0.67
CA PRO A 194 -0.87 -5.06 0.70
C PRO A 194 0.24 -6.10 0.88
N LEU A 195 1.05 -5.94 1.93
CA LEU A 195 2.09 -6.93 2.30
C LEU A 195 1.60 -7.91 3.38
N LEU A 196 0.50 -7.55 4.05
CA LEU A 196 -0.16 -8.39 5.03
C LEU A 196 -1.46 -8.96 4.46
N PRO A 197 -1.89 -10.14 4.93
CA PRO A 197 -3.03 -10.85 4.38
C PRO A 197 -4.32 -10.02 4.47
N SER A 198 -5.04 -9.93 3.34
CA SER A 198 -6.28 -9.17 3.17
C SER A 198 -7.45 -9.72 4.01
N ARG A 199 -8.49 -8.89 4.21
CA ARG A 199 -9.74 -9.14 4.97
C ARG A 199 -10.41 -10.49 4.75
N ASN A 200 -10.30 -11.02 3.53
CA ASN A 200 -10.84 -12.35 3.19
C ASN A 200 -10.15 -13.53 3.89
N GLN A 201 -9.05 -13.31 4.63
CA GLN A 201 -8.33 -14.38 5.30
C GLN A 201 -8.74 -14.68 6.75
N GLN A 202 -9.60 -13.88 7.40
CA GLN A 202 -10.26 -14.33 8.65
C GLN A 202 -11.45 -15.24 8.28
N GLY A 203 -11.08 -16.45 7.86
CA GLY A 203 -11.93 -17.38 7.11
C GLY A 203 -11.13 -18.16 6.05
N ALA A 204 -9.90 -17.74 5.74
CA ALA A 204 -9.01 -18.48 4.86
C ALA A 204 -8.69 -19.84 5.45
N ARG A 205 -8.76 -20.83 4.58
CA ARG A 205 -8.54 -22.23 4.92
C ARG A 205 -7.06 -22.53 5.13
N TYR A 206 -6.17 -21.69 4.60
CA TYR A 206 -4.73 -21.94 4.55
C TYR A 206 -3.92 -20.70 4.97
N ARG A 207 -2.74 -20.94 5.55
CA ARG A 207 -1.79 -19.87 5.91
C ARG A 207 -1.09 -19.37 4.65
N THR A 208 -0.74 -18.08 4.60
CA THR A 208 -0.02 -17.51 3.45
C THR A 208 1.36 -16.98 3.81
N THR A 209 2.28 -17.04 2.84
CA THR A 209 3.59 -16.38 2.88
C THR A 209 3.60 -15.18 1.93
N PRO A 210 4.12 -14.01 2.34
CA PRO A 210 4.22 -12.85 1.46
C PRO A 210 5.27 -13.06 0.35
N ILE A 211 5.19 -12.23 -0.68
CA ILE A 211 6.29 -12.09 -1.64
C ILE A 211 7.53 -11.52 -0.91
N GLN A 212 8.71 -11.96 -1.29
CA GLN A 212 9.96 -11.46 -0.74
C GLN A 212 10.11 -9.97 -1.08
N PRO A 213 10.56 -9.12 -0.13
CA PRO A 213 10.56 -7.67 -0.29
C PRO A 213 11.28 -7.18 -1.54
N GLU A 214 12.33 -7.88 -1.96
CA GLU A 214 13.07 -7.50 -3.14
C GLU A 214 12.14 -7.51 -4.38
N PHE A 215 11.29 -8.52 -4.59
CA PHE A 215 10.44 -8.61 -5.79
C PHE A 215 9.21 -7.69 -5.76
N VAL A 216 8.99 -6.92 -4.70
CA VAL A 216 7.89 -5.96 -4.65
C VAL A 216 8.09 -4.87 -5.71
N GLY A 217 7.02 -4.56 -6.47
CA GLY A 217 7.05 -3.55 -7.53
C GLY A 217 7.67 -4.03 -8.85
N GLU A 218 7.96 -5.32 -9.00
CA GLU A 218 8.55 -5.87 -10.23
C GLU A 218 7.64 -5.80 -11.47
N HIS A 219 6.35 -5.55 -11.27
CA HIS A 219 5.35 -5.35 -12.32
C HIS A 219 5.35 -3.92 -12.88
N LEU A 220 6.08 -3.00 -12.25
CA LEU A 220 6.05 -1.60 -12.61
C LEU A 220 6.91 -1.32 -13.85
N PRO A 221 6.42 -0.50 -14.79
CA PRO A 221 7.23 -0.01 -15.89
C PRO A 221 8.46 0.74 -15.38
N GLY A 222 9.64 0.40 -15.94
CA GLY A 222 10.89 1.05 -15.59
C GLY A 222 11.52 0.60 -14.26
N ASN A 223 11.02 -0.49 -13.65
CA ASN A 223 11.70 -1.10 -12.52
C ASN A 223 13.16 -1.48 -12.90
N ARG A 224 14.09 -1.37 -11.95
CA ARG A 224 15.51 -1.71 -12.16
C ARG A 224 15.80 -3.20 -12.05
N ARG A 225 14.81 -4.02 -11.69
CA ARG A 225 14.98 -5.43 -11.35
C ARG A 225 15.13 -6.33 -12.57
N TRP A 226 14.40 -6.03 -13.64
CA TRP A 226 14.33 -6.89 -14.81
C TRP A 226 14.90 -6.25 -16.09
N ASN A 227 15.94 -5.43 -15.96
CA ASN A 227 16.68 -4.81 -17.10
C ASN A 227 15.76 -4.24 -18.20
N GLY A 228 14.76 -3.44 -17.80
CA GLY A 228 13.82 -2.80 -18.72
C GLY A 228 12.57 -3.61 -19.07
N SER A 229 12.40 -4.82 -18.51
CA SER A 229 11.14 -5.56 -18.55
C SER A 229 10.36 -5.45 -17.23
N GLN A 230 9.10 -5.89 -17.22
CA GLN A 230 8.23 -5.89 -16.05
C GLN A 230 7.37 -7.15 -16.02
N VAL A 231 7.10 -7.64 -14.81
CA VAL A 231 6.26 -8.81 -14.61
C VAL A 231 4.79 -8.45 -14.83
N THR A 232 4.07 -9.27 -15.59
CA THR A 232 2.62 -9.10 -15.73
C THR A 232 1.94 -9.61 -14.47
N TYR A 233 1.16 -8.74 -13.82
CA TYR A 233 0.26 -9.12 -12.72
C TYR A 233 -1.13 -9.34 -13.29
N LEU A 234 -1.74 -10.46 -12.90
CA LEU A 234 -3.06 -10.85 -13.38
C LEU A 234 -4.16 -10.32 -12.46
N ASP A 235 -5.22 -9.79 -13.06
CA ASP A 235 -6.46 -9.54 -12.35
C ASP A 235 -7.22 -10.85 -12.04
N GLU A 236 -8.40 -10.73 -11.43
CA GLU A 236 -9.22 -11.89 -11.06
C GLU A 236 -9.74 -12.66 -12.28
N GLN A 237 -10.11 -11.98 -13.37
CA GLN A 237 -10.63 -12.65 -14.57
C GLN A 237 -9.49 -13.31 -15.36
N GLU A 238 -8.36 -12.63 -15.49
CA GLU A 238 -7.19 -13.13 -16.21
C GLU A 238 -6.64 -14.40 -15.57
N ARG A 239 -6.55 -14.44 -14.22
CA ARG A 239 -5.99 -15.61 -13.51
C ARG A 239 -6.87 -16.86 -13.62
N LEU A 240 -8.18 -16.73 -13.90
CA LEU A 240 -9.06 -17.90 -14.11
C LEU A 240 -8.55 -18.80 -15.23
N THR A 241 -7.90 -18.24 -16.25
CA THR A 241 -7.31 -19.01 -17.36
C THR A 241 -6.27 -20.03 -16.89
N TYR A 242 -5.62 -19.77 -15.75
CA TYR A 242 -4.56 -20.59 -15.17
C TYR A 242 -5.06 -21.51 -14.06
N ARG A 243 -6.35 -21.45 -13.71
CA ARG A 243 -6.92 -22.22 -12.62
C ARG A 243 -6.85 -23.72 -12.91
N LEU A 244 -6.51 -24.49 -11.88
CA LEU A 244 -6.56 -25.94 -11.86
C LEU A 244 -7.80 -26.42 -11.10
N HIS A 245 -8.31 -27.57 -11.51
CA HIS A 245 -9.47 -28.23 -10.91
C HIS A 245 -9.14 -29.68 -10.59
N VAL A 246 -9.61 -30.17 -9.44
CA VAL A 246 -9.49 -31.59 -9.08
C VAL A 246 -10.84 -32.28 -9.28
N ARG A 247 -10.84 -33.42 -9.98
CA ARG A 247 -12.00 -34.31 -10.16
C ARG A 247 -11.51 -35.75 -10.12
N ASP A 248 -12.17 -36.60 -9.34
CA ASP A 248 -11.87 -38.04 -9.24
C ASP A 248 -10.38 -38.35 -9.03
N GLY A 249 -9.72 -37.56 -8.17
CA GLY A 249 -8.30 -37.71 -7.86
C GLY A 249 -7.32 -37.29 -8.96
N ARG A 250 -7.79 -36.65 -10.03
CA ARG A 250 -6.97 -36.11 -11.12
C ARG A 250 -7.11 -34.60 -11.25
N VAL A 251 -6.05 -33.97 -11.74
CA VAL A 251 -5.96 -32.52 -11.97
C VAL A 251 -6.29 -32.19 -13.43
N TYR A 252 -7.08 -31.13 -13.61
CA TYR A 252 -7.52 -30.61 -14.90
C TYR A 252 -7.20 -29.13 -15.01
N ASP A 253 -6.92 -28.66 -16.23
CA ASP A 253 -6.81 -27.24 -16.54
C ASP A 253 -8.20 -26.56 -16.59
N ASN A 254 -8.23 -25.23 -16.69
CA ASN A 254 -9.46 -24.44 -16.80
C ASN A 254 -10.31 -24.79 -18.05
N ARG A 255 -9.75 -25.50 -19.05
CA ARG A 255 -10.48 -25.98 -20.23
C ARG A 255 -11.07 -27.38 -20.03
N GLY A 256 -10.90 -27.97 -18.85
CA GLY A 256 -11.35 -29.32 -18.54
C GLY A 256 -10.49 -30.43 -19.14
N ARG A 257 -9.27 -30.13 -19.60
CA ARG A 257 -8.32 -31.12 -20.10
C ARG A 257 -7.45 -31.62 -18.95
N LEU A 258 -6.98 -32.86 -19.03
CA LEU A 258 -6.04 -33.40 -18.04
C LEU A 258 -4.79 -32.52 -17.99
N PHE A 259 -4.41 -32.12 -16.78
CA PHE A 259 -3.25 -31.27 -16.57
C PHE A 259 -1.98 -32.06 -16.89
N ASP A 260 -1.14 -31.48 -17.76
CA ASP A 260 0.07 -32.12 -18.26
C ASP A 260 1.16 -31.05 -18.43
N THR A 261 2.36 -31.37 -17.94
CA THR A 261 3.50 -30.45 -17.94
C THR A 261 4.62 -30.90 -18.88
N ALA A 262 4.40 -31.92 -19.72
CA ALA A 262 5.45 -32.46 -20.59
C ALA A 262 6.04 -31.42 -21.56
N SER A 263 5.23 -30.47 -22.01
CA SER A 263 5.67 -29.35 -22.87
C SER A 263 6.03 -28.07 -22.10
N ALA A 264 5.97 -28.09 -20.77
CA ALA A 264 6.29 -26.95 -19.93
C ALA A 264 7.79 -26.91 -19.63
N ALA A 265 8.35 -25.70 -19.49
CA ALA A 265 9.71 -25.49 -19.01
C ALA A 265 9.73 -24.24 -18.14
N THR A 266 10.53 -24.29 -17.08
CA THR A 266 10.70 -23.18 -16.15
C THR A 266 12.14 -22.68 -16.15
N LEU A 267 12.40 -21.55 -15.49
CA LEU A 267 13.78 -21.09 -15.28
C LEU A 267 14.58 -22.05 -14.40
N TRP A 268 13.91 -22.80 -13.52
CA TRP A 268 14.53 -23.75 -12.59
C TRP A 268 14.74 -25.12 -13.22
N THR A 269 13.85 -25.50 -14.14
CA THR A 269 13.85 -26.79 -14.83
C THR A 269 13.82 -26.56 -16.35
N PRO A 270 14.92 -26.05 -16.92
CA PRO A 270 15.00 -25.73 -18.35
C PRO A 270 14.96 -26.97 -19.24
N GLN A 271 15.23 -28.16 -18.68
CA GLN A 271 15.06 -29.46 -19.36
C GLN A 271 13.58 -29.82 -19.58
N GLY A 272 12.66 -29.07 -18.98
CA GLY A 272 11.21 -29.20 -19.17
C GLY A 272 10.54 -30.19 -18.21
N GLY A 273 9.24 -30.38 -18.40
CA GLY A 273 8.42 -31.30 -17.61
C GLY A 273 7.83 -30.69 -16.33
N ARG A 274 8.09 -29.41 -16.05
CA ARG A 274 7.59 -28.71 -14.86
C ARG A 274 6.94 -27.37 -15.23
N ALA A 275 5.91 -27.01 -14.48
CA ALA A 275 5.19 -25.74 -14.60
C ALA A 275 5.19 -25.02 -13.25
N ILE A 276 5.26 -23.69 -13.25
CA ILE A 276 5.12 -22.93 -12.00
C ILE A 276 3.68 -22.98 -11.51
N PHE A 277 3.48 -23.06 -10.20
CA PHE A 277 2.16 -23.00 -9.58
C PHE A 277 2.12 -22.09 -8.36
N VAL A 278 0.92 -21.58 -8.06
CA VAL A 278 0.59 -20.89 -6.81
C VAL A 278 -0.74 -21.42 -6.26
N MET A 279 -0.85 -21.51 -4.93
CA MET A 279 -2.12 -21.74 -4.22
C MET A 279 -2.56 -20.44 -3.52
N ASP A 280 -3.82 -20.02 -3.66
CA ASP A 280 -4.39 -18.92 -2.87
C ASP A 280 -4.85 -19.36 -1.46
N ALA A 281 -5.26 -18.41 -0.64
CA ALA A 281 -5.60 -18.64 0.78
C ALA A 281 -6.83 -19.56 0.97
N GLU A 282 -7.65 -19.70 -0.07
CA GLU A 282 -8.84 -20.54 -0.14
C GLU A 282 -8.52 -21.96 -0.61
N GLY A 283 -7.30 -22.17 -1.14
CA GLY A 283 -6.81 -23.46 -1.63
C GLY A 283 -6.98 -23.66 -3.13
N THR A 284 -7.34 -22.62 -3.88
CA THR A 284 -7.39 -22.67 -5.34
C THR A 284 -5.98 -22.67 -5.90
N LEU A 285 -5.71 -23.59 -6.82
CA LEU A 285 -4.43 -23.72 -7.50
C LEU A 285 -4.47 -23.03 -8.86
N TYR A 286 -3.39 -22.34 -9.19
CA TYR A 286 -3.13 -21.76 -10.51
C TYR A 286 -1.79 -22.29 -11.00
N SER A 287 -1.69 -22.60 -12.29
CA SER A 287 -0.44 -23.08 -12.89
C SER A 287 -0.25 -22.55 -14.30
N SER A 288 1.00 -22.27 -14.65
CA SER A 288 1.38 -21.82 -15.98
C SER A 288 2.57 -22.65 -16.48
N PRO A 289 2.52 -23.17 -17.72
CA PRO A 289 3.68 -23.81 -18.33
C PRO A 289 4.78 -22.78 -18.72
N HIS A 290 4.49 -21.49 -18.56
CA HIS A 290 5.38 -20.39 -18.89
C HIS A 290 5.90 -19.72 -17.63
N HIS A 291 7.22 -19.82 -17.41
CA HIS A 291 7.96 -19.04 -16.43
C HIS A 291 9.01 -18.23 -17.17
N VAL A 292 8.70 -16.96 -17.44
CA VAL A 292 9.49 -16.12 -18.35
C VAL A 292 10.18 -15.05 -17.52
N LEU A 293 11.52 -15.05 -17.55
CA LEU A 293 12.34 -14.11 -16.78
C LEU A 293 11.91 -12.66 -17.00
N GLY A 294 11.56 -11.97 -15.92
CA GLY A 294 11.15 -10.57 -15.94
C GLY A 294 9.81 -10.29 -16.60
N ARG A 295 9.02 -11.31 -16.93
CA ARG A 295 7.70 -11.16 -17.57
C ARG A 295 6.58 -11.94 -16.90
N PHE A 296 6.84 -13.17 -16.44
CA PHE A 296 5.81 -13.98 -15.80
C PHE A 296 6.41 -14.89 -14.73
N HIS A 297 5.99 -14.70 -13.48
CA HIS A 297 6.53 -15.35 -12.29
C HIS A 297 5.40 -15.81 -11.35
N HIS A 298 5.73 -16.45 -10.22
CA HIS A 298 4.72 -16.85 -9.22
C HIS A 298 3.86 -15.66 -8.74
N SER A 299 4.49 -14.50 -8.58
CA SER A 299 3.85 -13.23 -8.23
C SER A 299 2.76 -12.80 -9.24
N SER A 300 2.84 -13.23 -10.50
CA SER A 300 1.86 -12.91 -11.53
C SER A 300 0.45 -13.39 -11.18
N PHE A 301 0.30 -14.59 -10.61
CA PHE A 301 -1.00 -15.21 -10.38
C PHE A 301 -1.88 -14.42 -9.41
N LEU A 302 -1.28 -13.90 -8.34
CA LEU A 302 -2.00 -13.19 -7.27
C LEU A 302 -1.66 -11.71 -7.22
N ALA A 303 -1.10 -11.15 -8.30
CA ALA A 303 -0.69 -9.74 -8.37
C ALA A 303 0.20 -9.30 -7.19
N GLY A 304 1.15 -10.16 -6.79
CA GLY A 304 2.08 -9.91 -5.69
C GLY A 304 1.48 -10.06 -4.28
N ALA A 305 0.20 -10.44 -4.16
CA ALA A 305 -0.39 -10.74 -2.86
C ALA A 305 0.20 -12.03 -2.25
N PRO A 306 0.14 -12.20 -0.90
CA PRO A 306 0.58 -13.43 -0.24
C PRO A 306 -0.08 -14.69 -0.80
N CYS A 307 0.68 -15.78 -0.88
CA CYS A 307 0.17 -17.07 -1.36
C CYS A 307 0.24 -18.17 -0.30
N ALA A 308 -0.65 -19.15 -0.40
CA ALA A 308 -0.68 -20.35 0.44
C ALA A 308 0.22 -21.49 -0.08
N GLY A 309 1.01 -21.23 -1.10
CA GLY A 309 1.91 -22.20 -1.70
C GLY A 309 2.44 -21.67 -3.01
N ALA A 310 3.73 -21.89 -3.28
CA ALA A 310 4.35 -21.51 -4.53
C ALA A 310 5.50 -22.46 -4.85
N GLY A 311 5.66 -22.82 -6.12
CA GLY A 311 6.78 -23.66 -6.56
C GLY A 311 6.53 -24.24 -7.93
N GLU A 312 6.88 -25.50 -8.15
CA GLU A 312 6.67 -26.19 -9.42
C GLU A 312 5.84 -27.47 -9.28
N LEU A 313 5.06 -27.78 -10.31
CA LEU A 313 4.38 -29.06 -10.49
C LEU A 313 4.94 -29.80 -11.69
N ALA A 314 5.18 -31.09 -11.53
CA ALA A 314 5.22 -32.02 -12.66
C ALA A 314 3.93 -32.84 -12.65
N ALA A 315 3.25 -32.94 -13.79
CA ALA A 315 2.06 -33.76 -13.94
C ALA A 315 2.01 -34.42 -15.32
N SER A 316 1.42 -35.61 -15.37
CA SER A 316 1.14 -36.30 -16.64
C SER A 316 -0.25 -36.91 -16.58
N TYR A 317 -1.08 -36.62 -17.58
CA TYR A 317 -2.46 -37.09 -17.64
C TYR A 317 -3.26 -36.80 -16.34
N GLY A 318 -3.06 -35.61 -15.76
CA GLY A 318 -3.72 -35.17 -14.53
C GLY A 318 -3.20 -35.84 -13.25
N VAL A 319 -2.19 -36.69 -13.33
CA VAL A 319 -1.53 -37.28 -12.16
C VAL A 319 -0.30 -36.45 -11.80
N ILE A 320 -0.29 -35.94 -10.57
CA ILE A 320 0.87 -35.21 -10.03
C ILE A 320 2.03 -36.20 -9.84
N ARG A 321 3.20 -35.82 -10.37
CA ARG A 321 4.45 -36.58 -10.28
C ARG A 321 5.41 -35.95 -9.29
N VAL A 322 5.50 -34.62 -9.27
CA VAL A 322 6.37 -33.86 -8.37
C VAL A 322 5.64 -32.59 -7.93
N ILE A 323 5.84 -32.22 -6.67
CA ILE A 323 5.52 -30.90 -6.11
C ILE A 323 6.81 -30.37 -5.50
N SER A 324 7.33 -29.24 -5.98
CA SER A 324 8.46 -28.56 -5.35
C SER A 324 8.03 -27.23 -4.76
N ASP A 325 8.77 -26.72 -3.78
CA ASP A 325 8.61 -25.38 -3.21
C ASP A 325 9.52 -24.32 -3.88
N HIS A 326 10.03 -24.64 -5.08
CA HIS A 326 11.04 -23.87 -5.78
C HIS A 326 10.49 -22.54 -6.35
N SER A 327 10.34 -21.55 -5.47
CA SER A 327 9.92 -20.19 -5.78
C SER A 327 10.80 -19.17 -5.06
N THR A 328 11.65 -18.45 -5.79
CA THR A 328 12.44 -17.35 -5.23
C THR A 328 11.61 -16.16 -4.79
N HIS A 329 10.45 -15.95 -5.43
CA HIS A 329 9.55 -14.84 -5.15
C HIS A 329 8.89 -14.96 -3.79
N HIS A 330 8.61 -16.16 -3.30
CA HIS A 330 7.90 -16.37 -2.04
C HIS A 330 8.73 -17.09 -0.99
N ARG A 331 9.72 -17.89 -1.41
CA ARG A 331 10.54 -18.78 -0.56
C ARG A 331 9.69 -19.48 0.52
N PRO A 332 8.63 -20.22 0.12
CA PRO A 332 7.67 -20.73 1.08
C PRO A 332 8.35 -21.69 2.07
N PRO A 333 8.16 -21.49 3.38
CA PRO A 333 8.67 -22.43 4.37
C PRO A 333 7.95 -23.78 4.25
N ARG A 334 8.57 -24.84 4.77
CA ARG A 334 8.08 -26.22 4.59
C ARG A 334 6.62 -26.42 5.00
N HIS A 335 6.14 -25.76 6.05
CA HIS A 335 4.74 -25.88 6.46
C HIS A 335 3.75 -25.33 5.41
N ILE A 336 4.15 -24.29 4.65
CA ILE A 336 3.35 -23.73 3.55
C ILE A 336 3.34 -24.68 2.35
N THR A 337 4.45 -25.40 2.11
CA THR A 337 4.49 -26.46 1.09
C THR A 337 3.65 -27.67 1.50
N ALA A 338 3.77 -28.13 2.75
CA ALA A 338 3.03 -29.27 3.27
C ALA A 338 1.49 -29.08 3.16
N GLN A 339 0.99 -27.87 3.43
CA GLN A 339 -0.46 -27.62 3.31
C GLN A 339 -0.99 -27.68 1.86
N VAL A 340 -0.14 -27.48 0.84
CA VAL A 340 -0.52 -27.70 -0.58
C VAL A 340 -0.77 -29.20 -0.80
N VAL A 341 0.14 -30.04 -0.30
CA VAL A 341 0.02 -31.50 -0.36
C VAL A 341 -1.24 -31.96 0.37
N ASP A 342 -1.48 -31.45 1.59
CA ASP A 342 -2.68 -31.75 2.36
C ASP A 342 -3.97 -31.26 1.67
N SER A 343 -3.92 -30.11 0.99
CA SER A 343 -5.04 -29.60 0.19
C SER A 343 -5.42 -30.56 -0.94
N LEU A 344 -4.42 -31.03 -1.69
CA LEU A 344 -4.61 -31.93 -2.82
C LEU A 344 -5.04 -33.34 -2.37
N ARG A 345 -4.43 -33.87 -1.31
CA ARG A 345 -4.84 -35.15 -0.69
C ARG A 345 -6.29 -35.12 -0.22
N ARG A 346 -6.72 -34.02 0.43
CA ARG A 346 -8.14 -33.83 0.82
C ARG A 346 -9.10 -33.75 -0.36
N GLN A 347 -8.61 -33.40 -1.55
CA GLN A 347 -9.38 -33.42 -2.80
C GLN A 347 -9.29 -34.78 -3.52
N GLY A 348 -8.67 -35.79 -2.91
CA GLY A 348 -8.58 -37.15 -3.43
C GLY A 348 -7.40 -37.40 -4.37
N VAL A 349 -6.47 -36.45 -4.54
CA VAL A 349 -5.29 -36.65 -5.37
C VAL A 349 -4.28 -37.53 -4.63
N PRO A 350 -3.87 -38.69 -5.19
CA PRO A 350 -2.88 -39.55 -4.56
C PRO A 350 -1.49 -38.92 -4.70
N ILE A 351 -0.92 -38.48 -3.58
CA ILE A 351 0.44 -37.91 -3.51
C ILE A 351 1.20 -38.66 -2.42
N ASP A 352 2.36 -39.21 -2.77
CA ASP A 352 3.33 -39.77 -1.84
C ASP A 352 4.31 -38.68 -1.38
N ASP A 353 4.82 -38.78 -0.14
CA ASP A 353 5.77 -37.79 0.39
C ASP A 353 7.09 -37.78 -0.42
N GLN A 354 7.46 -38.88 -1.08
CA GLN A 354 8.61 -38.96 -2.00
C GLN A 354 8.45 -38.09 -3.25
N GLN A 355 7.24 -37.62 -3.54
CA GLN A 355 6.95 -36.73 -4.66
C GLN A 355 7.12 -35.25 -4.29
N VAL A 356 7.50 -34.94 -3.05
CA VAL A 356 7.62 -33.58 -2.53
C VAL A 356 9.08 -33.18 -2.40
N GLU A 357 9.47 -32.10 -3.07
CA GLU A 357 10.83 -31.55 -3.06
C GLU A 357 10.85 -30.25 -2.23
N TYR A 358 11.65 -30.23 -1.16
CA TYR A 358 11.86 -29.05 -0.32
C TYR A 358 13.21 -28.40 -0.62
N HIS A 359 13.19 -27.13 -0.99
CA HIS A 359 14.34 -26.31 -1.36
C HIS A 359 14.59 -25.16 -0.37
N TRP A 360 13.63 -24.85 0.50
CA TRP A 360 13.78 -23.83 1.55
C TRP A 360 13.97 -24.48 2.94
N PRO A 361 14.69 -23.79 3.84
CA PRO A 361 15.01 -24.33 5.16
C PRO A 361 13.76 -24.66 5.98
N GLU A 362 13.93 -25.58 6.93
CA GLU A 362 12.90 -25.88 7.93
C GLU A 362 12.57 -24.64 8.76
N ASP A 363 11.34 -24.58 9.27
CA ASP A 363 10.96 -23.54 10.22
C ASP A 363 11.83 -23.66 11.48
N HIS A 364 12.81 -22.78 11.63
CA HIS A 364 13.44 -22.56 12.92
C HIS A 364 12.46 -21.76 13.78
N ARG A 365 11.65 -22.48 14.56
CA ARG A 365 10.82 -21.87 15.62
C ARG A 365 11.66 -21.47 16.82
#